data_AF-A0A5C8LRA0-F1
#
_entry.id   AF-A0A5C8LRA0-F1
#
_cell.length_a   1.000
_cell.length_b   1.000
_cell.length_c   1.000
_cell.angle_alpha   90.00
_cell.angle_beta   90.00
_cell.angle_gamma   90.00
#
_symmetry.space_group_name_H-M   'P 1'
#
loop_
_entity.id
_entity.type
_entity.pdbx_description
1 polymer ?
#
loop_
_entity_poly.entity_id
_entity_poly.type
_entity_poly.pdbx_seq_one_letter_code
_entity_poly.pdbx_strand_id
1 'polypeptide(L)'
;EKIQVRVGEKVPLDGILLSEKGSFNTAALTGESKPDTIAKGDTVFAGSINLDGVIEIETTKEFKDSSIARILDMVQNATARKSKTELFIRKFARIYTPIVVFLAIGLTFLPYFFVDDYVFRDWLYRALIFLVISCPCALVISIPLGYFGGLGAASRNGILFKGASFLDAMTQVNTVVMDKTGT
;
A
#
# COMPACT_ATOMS: atom_id res chain seq x y z
N GLU A 1 29.04 -19.65 1.05
CA GLU A 1 29.70 -19.75 2.38
C GLU A 1 29.07 -20.89 3.16
N LYS A 2 29.77 -21.46 4.15
CA LYS A 2 29.19 -22.51 5.01
C LYS A 2 28.68 -21.90 6.31
N ILE A 3 27.43 -22.20 6.65
CA ILE A 3 26.80 -21.75 7.88
C ILE A 3 26.36 -22.96 8.71
N GLN A 4 26.54 -22.88 10.03
CA GLN A 4 25.96 -23.83 10.97
C GLN A 4 24.66 -23.28 11.53
N VAL A 5 23.62 -24.11 11.58
CA VAL A 5 22.32 -23.79 12.16
C VAL A 5 22.04 -24.79 13.27
N ARG A 6 21.84 -24.30 14.49
CA ARG A 6 21.54 -25.14 15.66
C ARG A 6 20.07 -25.50 15.73
N VAL A 7 19.73 -26.45 16.59
CA VAL A 7 18.34 -26.81 16.88
C VAL A 7 17.59 -25.59 17.40
N GLY A 8 16.43 -25.30 16.81
CA GLY A 8 15.58 -24.15 17.12
C GLY A 8 16.00 -22.85 16.43
N GLU A 9 17.14 -22.81 15.76
CA GLU A 9 17.56 -21.63 15.01
C GLU A 9 16.88 -21.55 13.64
N LYS A 10 16.68 -20.32 13.20
CA LYS A 10 16.10 -20.02 11.89
C LYS A 10 17.21 -20.02 10.85
N VAL A 11 16.98 -20.69 9.72
CA VAL A 11 17.91 -20.67 8.59
C VAL A 11 18.00 -19.24 8.03
N PRO A 12 19.18 -18.62 8.03
CA PRO A 12 19.31 -17.20 7.69
C PRO A 12 19.30 -16.93 6.17
N LEU A 13 19.72 -17.91 5.36
CA LEU A 13 19.92 -17.77 3.91
C LEU A 13 19.53 -19.04 3.17
N ASP A 14 19.08 -18.88 1.92
CA ASP A 14 18.79 -19.99 1.02
C ASP A 14 20.11 -20.74 0.70
N GLY A 15 20.07 -22.06 0.73
CA GLY A 15 21.27 -22.88 0.58
C GLY A 15 21.01 -24.34 0.27
N ILE A 16 22.08 -25.13 0.26
CA ILE A 16 22.06 -26.58 0.06
C ILE A 16 22.51 -27.26 1.35
N LEU A 17 21.79 -28.30 1.78
CA LEU A 17 22.14 -29.05 2.99
C LEU A 17 23.42 -29.88 2.76
N LEU A 18 24.42 -29.69 3.62
CA LEU A 18 25.66 -30.47 3.61
C LEU A 18 25.60 -31.67 4.57
N SER A 19 24.77 -31.60 5.60
CA SER A 19 24.53 -32.70 6.55
C SER A 19 23.66 -33.80 5.92
N GLU A 20 23.79 -35.05 6.39
CA GLU A 20 23.09 -36.22 5.80
C GLU A 20 21.56 -36.08 5.79
N LYS A 21 20.98 -35.50 6.85
CA LYS A 21 19.54 -35.24 6.97
C LYS A 21 19.28 -34.07 7.92
N GLY A 22 18.21 -33.32 7.69
CA GLY A 22 17.72 -32.28 8.58
C GLY A 22 16.19 -32.21 8.57
N SER A 23 15.61 -31.91 9.73
CA SER A 23 14.15 -31.71 9.87
C SER A 23 13.87 -30.23 10.06
N PHE A 24 12.98 -29.67 9.24
CA PHE A 24 12.73 -28.24 9.18
C PHE A 24 11.25 -27.93 9.31
N ASN A 25 10.94 -26.94 10.15
CA ASN A 25 9.62 -26.32 10.15
C ASN A 25 9.57 -25.28 9.02
N THR A 26 8.77 -25.57 8.00
CA THR A 26 8.53 -24.69 6.85
C THR A 26 7.18 -23.96 6.92
N ALA A 27 6.45 -24.04 8.03
CA ALA A 27 5.09 -23.48 8.16
C ALA A 27 5.02 -21.97 7.83
N ALA A 28 6.08 -21.21 8.11
CA ALA A 28 6.15 -19.80 7.78
C ALA A 28 6.26 -19.50 6.27
N LEU A 29 6.62 -20.49 5.45
CA LEU A 29 6.84 -20.39 4.00
C LEU A 29 5.77 -21.16 3.21
N THR A 30 5.47 -22.40 3.61
CA THR A 30 4.58 -23.32 2.88
C THR A 30 3.19 -23.41 3.50
N GLY A 31 3.01 -22.98 4.76
CA GLY A 31 1.76 -23.16 5.51
C GLY A 31 1.54 -24.59 6.04
N GLU A 32 2.39 -25.54 5.66
CA GLU A 32 2.27 -26.93 6.10
C GLU A 32 2.77 -27.08 7.55
N SER A 33 1.94 -27.68 8.41
CA SER A 33 2.25 -27.87 9.83
C SER A 33 3.21 -29.03 10.08
N LYS A 34 3.34 -29.95 9.11
CA LYS A 34 4.21 -31.11 9.23
C LYS A 34 5.65 -30.69 8.89
N PRO A 35 6.63 -30.97 9.76
CA PRO A 35 8.04 -30.74 9.45
C PRO A 35 8.44 -31.44 8.15
N ASP A 36 9.19 -30.72 7.34
CA ASP A 36 9.76 -31.24 6.11
C ASP A 36 11.14 -31.85 6.40
N THR A 37 11.41 -33.02 5.83
CA THR A 37 12.69 -33.73 6.04
C THR A 37 13.51 -33.63 4.78
N ILE A 38 14.61 -32.89 4.86
CA ILE A 38 15.46 -32.57 3.72
C ILE A 38 16.72 -33.43 3.80
N ALA A 39 17.10 -34.04 2.68
CA ALA A 39 18.29 -34.87 2.57
C ALA A 39 19.49 -34.03 2.11
N LYS A 40 20.69 -34.59 2.29
CA LYS A 40 21.93 -33.97 1.78
C LYS A 40 21.84 -33.67 0.29
N GLY A 41 22.23 -32.45 -0.10
CA GLY A 41 22.20 -32.00 -1.49
C GLY A 41 20.89 -31.30 -1.90
N ASP A 42 19.85 -31.37 -1.08
CA ASP A 42 18.60 -30.67 -1.34
C ASP A 42 18.62 -29.22 -0.84
N THR A 43 17.74 -28.41 -1.40
CA THR A 43 17.63 -26.98 -1.11
C THR A 43 16.91 -26.70 0.20
N VAL A 44 17.50 -25.86 1.03
CA VAL A 44 16.93 -25.34 2.28
C VAL A 44 16.58 -23.86 2.10
N PHE A 45 15.36 -23.50 2.46
CA PHE A 45 14.87 -22.12 2.34
C PHE A 45 15.11 -21.29 3.61
N ALA A 46 15.50 -20.03 3.43
CA ALA A 46 15.63 -19.03 4.48
C ALA A 46 14.29 -18.82 5.20
N GLY A 47 14.31 -18.80 6.53
CA GLY A 47 13.11 -18.69 7.36
C GLY A 47 12.60 -20.01 7.94
N SER A 48 13.05 -21.13 7.41
CA SER A 48 12.76 -22.45 7.98
C SER A 48 13.44 -22.58 9.35
N ILE A 49 12.79 -23.22 10.32
CA ILE A 49 13.37 -23.45 11.65
C ILE A 49 13.94 -24.86 11.69
N ASN A 50 15.21 -25.01 12.03
CA ASN A 50 15.80 -26.33 12.22
C ASN A 50 15.23 -26.97 13.49
N LEU A 51 14.78 -28.22 13.39
CA LEU A 51 14.18 -28.98 14.47
C LEU A 51 15.10 -30.10 14.98
N ASP A 52 16.14 -30.48 14.24
CA ASP A 52 16.95 -31.65 14.59
C ASP A 52 18.44 -31.46 14.29
N GLY A 53 19.28 -31.82 15.27
CA GLY A 53 20.74 -31.75 15.21
C GLY A 53 21.32 -30.35 14.92
N VAL A 54 22.65 -30.28 14.91
CA VAL A 54 23.38 -29.16 14.30
C VAL A 54 23.62 -29.54 12.85
N ILE A 55 23.21 -28.68 11.93
CA ILE A 55 23.32 -28.90 10.49
C ILE A 55 24.24 -27.86 9.85
N GLU A 56 24.90 -28.28 8.78
CA GLU A 56 25.70 -27.39 7.93
C GLU A 56 24.99 -27.15 6.60
N ILE A 57 24.95 -25.89 6.19
CA ILE A 57 24.31 -25.45 4.95
C ILE A 57 25.32 -24.64 4.15
N GLU A 58 25.41 -24.92 2.85
CA GLU A 58 26.15 -24.12 1.90
C GLU A 58 25.22 -23.05 1.31
N THR A 59 25.51 -21.78 1.56
CA THR A 59 24.70 -20.66 1.07
C THR A 59 24.87 -20.51 -0.44
N THR A 60 23.74 -20.46 -1.16
CA THR A 60 23.73 -20.35 -2.63
C THR A 60 23.41 -18.93 -3.13
N LYS A 61 22.91 -18.05 -2.26
CA LYS A 61 22.46 -16.70 -2.60
C LYS A 61 22.87 -15.66 -1.55
N GLU A 62 23.11 -14.42 -1.99
CA GLU A 62 23.26 -13.26 -1.11
C GLU A 62 21.93 -12.89 -0.44
N PHE A 63 21.98 -12.32 0.77
CA PHE A 63 20.81 -11.97 1.59
C PHE A 63 19.73 -11.14 0.86
N LYS A 64 20.16 -10.29 -0.09
CA LYS A 64 19.28 -9.43 -0.91
C LYS A 64 18.35 -10.22 -1.86
N ASP A 65 18.71 -11.45 -2.21
CA ASP A 65 17.92 -12.32 -3.10
C ASP A 65 17.13 -13.41 -2.38
N SER A 66 17.09 -13.37 -1.04
CA SER A 66 16.31 -14.31 -0.25
C SER A 66 14.81 -14.10 -0.44
N SER A 67 14.05 -15.19 -0.38
CA SER A 67 12.58 -15.16 -0.52
C SER A 67 11.92 -14.25 0.53
N ILE A 68 12.49 -14.15 1.74
CA ILE A 68 12.04 -13.26 2.81
C ILE A 68 12.25 -11.79 2.44
N ALA A 69 13.39 -11.42 1.85
CA ALA A 69 13.65 -10.05 1.44
C ALA A 69 12.64 -9.60 0.36
N ARG A 70 12.28 -10.48 -0.58
CA ARG A 70 11.22 -10.20 -1.57
C ARG A 70 9.85 -10.04 -0.93
N ILE A 71 9.50 -10.88 0.05
CA ILE A 71 8.23 -10.77 0.78
C ILE A 71 8.18 -9.46 1.58
N LEU A 72 9.25 -9.12 2.29
CA LEU A 72 9.35 -7.87 3.06
C LEU A 72 9.27 -6.64 2.14
N ASP A 73 9.95 -6.64 1.01
CA ASP A 73 9.88 -5.56 0.03
C ASP A 73 8.47 -5.41 -0.55
N MET A 74 7.80 -6.52 -0.91
CA MET A 74 6.41 -6.48 -1.37
C MET A 74 5.43 -5.95 -0.31
N VAL A 75 5.62 -6.33 0.96
CA VAL A 75 4.78 -5.86 2.08
C VAL A 75 5.02 -4.39 2.40
N GLN A 76 6.29 -3.96 2.43
CA GLN A 76 6.61 -2.55 2.68
C GLN A 76 6.11 -1.65 1.54
N ASN A 77 6.23 -2.08 0.28
CA ASN A 77 5.78 -1.32 -0.88
C ASN A 77 4.24 -1.31 -1.07
N ALA A 78 3.51 -2.24 -0.46
CA ALA A 78 2.04 -2.25 -0.48
C ALA A 78 1.43 -1.15 0.41
N THR A 79 2.13 -0.73 1.47
CA THR A 79 1.60 0.17 2.51
C THR A 79 1.60 1.65 2.09
N ALA A 80 2.36 2.00 1.04
CA ALA A 80 2.55 3.41 0.64
C ALA A 80 1.53 3.95 -0.38
N ARG A 81 0.54 3.16 -0.81
CA ARG A 81 -0.34 3.55 -1.92
C ARG A 81 -1.62 4.23 -1.43
N LYS A 82 -1.68 5.56 -1.60
CA LYS A 82 -2.91 6.36 -1.48
C LYS A 82 -3.99 5.86 -2.45
N SER A 83 -5.26 5.96 -2.05
CA SER A 83 -6.39 5.49 -2.88
C SER A 83 -6.48 6.27 -4.20
N LYS A 84 -6.99 5.62 -5.25
CA LYS A 84 -7.15 6.27 -6.58
C LYS A 84 -8.11 7.47 -6.49
N THR A 85 -9.10 7.40 -5.62
CA THR A 85 -10.09 8.47 -5.36
C THR A 85 -9.45 9.64 -4.60
N GLU A 86 -8.54 9.39 -3.67
CA GLU A 86 -7.76 10.45 -3.01
C GLU A 86 -6.79 11.14 -4.00
N LEU A 87 -6.29 10.42 -5.01
CA LEU A 87 -5.52 11.02 -6.09
C LEU A 87 -6.39 11.84 -7.05
N PHE A 88 -7.68 11.52 -7.19
CA PHE A 88 -8.61 12.27 -8.04
C PHE A 88 -8.83 13.69 -7.51
N ILE A 89 -9.06 13.89 -6.20
CA ILE A 89 -9.28 15.23 -5.64
C ILE A 89 -8.05 16.14 -5.84
N ARG A 90 -6.84 15.58 -5.76
CA ARG A 90 -5.59 16.32 -6.04
C ARG A 90 -5.48 16.74 -7.51
N LYS A 91 -5.87 15.88 -8.44
CA LYS A 91 -5.91 16.21 -9.87
C LYS A 91 -6.98 17.26 -10.18
N PHE A 92 -8.16 17.12 -9.58
CA PHE A 92 -9.24 18.10 -9.70
C PHE A 92 -8.79 19.48 -9.21
N ALA A 93 -8.25 19.58 -7.99
CA ALA A 93 -7.78 20.86 -7.44
C ALA A 93 -6.68 21.51 -8.32
N ARG A 94 -5.79 20.71 -8.92
CA ARG A 94 -4.75 21.20 -9.82
C ARG A 94 -5.30 21.87 -11.08
N ILE A 95 -6.46 21.44 -11.57
CA ILE A 95 -7.10 21.99 -12.78
C ILE A 95 -8.12 23.07 -12.42
N TYR A 96 -8.91 22.84 -11.38
CA TYR A 96 -9.99 23.73 -10.96
C TYR A 96 -9.49 25.09 -10.46
N THR A 97 -8.50 25.11 -9.55
CA THR A 97 -7.97 26.34 -8.97
C THR A 97 -7.44 27.33 -10.01
N PRO A 98 -6.57 26.95 -10.98
CA PRO A 98 -6.12 27.91 -11.98
C PRO A 98 -7.26 28.42 -12.86
N ILE A 99 -8.21 27.57 -13.26
CA ILE A 99 -9.36 27.98 -14.08
C ILE A 99 -10.17 29.07 -13.36
N VAL A 100 -10.51 28.84 -12.10
CA VAL A 100 -11.27 29.81 -11.29
C VAL A 100 -10.52 31.12 -11.12
N VAL A 101 -9.19 31.08 -10.89
CA VAL A 101 -8.37 32.29 -10.79
C VAL A 101 -8.36 33.07 -12.11
N PHE A 102 -8.20 32.38 -13.25
CA PHE A 102 -8.27 33.04 -14.55
C PHE A 102 -9.65 33.63 -14.83
N LEU A 103 -10.73 32.96 -14.43
CA LEU A 103 -12.08 33.50 -14.53
C LEU A 103 -12.28 34.74 -13.64
N ALA A 104 -11.72 34.76 -12.43
CA ALA A 104 -11.80 35.93 -11.55
C ALA A 104 -11.05 37.14 -12.10
N ILE A 105 -9.86 36.91 -12.69
CA ILE A 105 -9.12 37.93 -13.43
C ILE A 105 -9.96 38.42 -14.61
N GLY A 106 -10.51 37.50 -15.40
CA GLY A 106 -11.41 37.82 -16.51
C GLY A 106 -12.61 38.66 -16.06
N LEU A 107 -13.24 38.32 -14.95
CA LEU A 107 -14.38 39.04 -14.39
C LEU A 107 -14.03 40.46 -13.93
N THR A 108 -12.76 40.71 -13.59
CA THR A 108 -12.26 42.04 -13.27
C THR A 108 -11.99 42.84 -14.55
N PHE A 109 -11.31 42.27 -15.54
CA PHE A 109 -10.81 43.02 -16.70
C PHE A 109 -11.69 43.01 -17.95
N LEU A 110 -12.50 41.97 -18.20
CA LEU A 110 -13.39 41.93 -19.38
C LEU A 110 -14.43 43.06 -19.40
N PRO A 111 -15.10 43.41 -18.28
CA PRO A 111 -16.13 44.45 -18.29
C PRO A 111 -15.60 45.84 -18.67
N TYR A 112 -14.29 46.09 -18.49
CA TYR A 112 -13.66 47.35 -18.91
C TYR A 112 -13.82 47.64 -20.41
N PHE A 113 -13.95 46.61 -21.25
CA PHE A 113 -14.08 46.79 -22.70
C PHE A 113 -15.52 46.99 -23.18
N PHE A 114 -16.52 46.73 -22.35
CA PHE A 114 -17.94 46.69 -22.76
C PHE A 114 -18.87 47.56 -21.91
N VAL A 115 -18.39 48.08 -20.76
CA VAL A 115 -19.20 48.84 -19.81
C VAL A 115 -18.67 50.26 -19.71
N ASP A 116 -19.53 51.24 -20.05
CA ASP A 116 -19.16 52.66 -20.06
C ASP A 116 -18.84 53.22 -18.65
N ASP A 117 -19.61 52.87 -17.62
CA ASP A 117 -19.40 53.28 -16.21
C ASP A 117 -18.57 52.24 -15.43
N TYR A 118 -17.39 51.88 -15.95
CA TYR A 118 -16.54 50.89 -15.30
C TYR A 118 -15.90 51.43 -14.00
N VAL A 119 -16.29 50.87 -12.86
CA VAL A 119 -15.66 51.12 -11.56
C VAL A 119 -14.81 49.92 -11.15
N PHE A 120 -13.48 50.06 -11.24
CA PHE A 120 -12.52 48.98 -10.93
C PHE A 120 -12.76 48.33 -9.56
N ARG A 121 -13.02 49.14 -8.53
CA ARG A 121 -13.27 48.68 -7.17
C ARG A 121 -14.45 47.70 -7.10
N ASP A 122 -15.52 47.98 -7.83
CA ASP A 122 -16.76 47.21 -7.74
C ASP A 122 -16.63 45.88 -8.48
N TRP A 123 -15.96 45.86 -9.63
CA TRP A 123 -15.66 44.63 -10.37
C TRP A 123 -14.62 43.76 -9.67
N LEU A 124 -13.60 44.37 -9.06
CA LEU A 124 -12.66 43.66 -8.20
C LEU A 124 -13.37 43.03 -7.00
N TYR A 125 -14.28 43.77 -6.36
CA TYR A 125 -15.08 43.26 -5.25
C TYR A 125 -15.95 42.05 -5.67
N ARG A 126 -16.57 42.10 -6.84
CA ARG A 126 -17.33 40.97 -7.42
C ARG A 126 -16.43 39.76 -7.71
N ALA A 127 -15.23 39.98 -8.23
CA ALA A 127 -14.27 38.90 -8.49
C ALA A 127 -13.80 38.21 -7.20
N LEU A 128 -13.61 38.97 -6.12
CA LEU A 128 -13.28 38.42 -4.81
C LEU A 128 -14.44 37.60 -4.23
N ILE A 129 -15.68 38.07 -4.35
CA ILE A 129 -16.87 37.28 -3.96
C ILE A 129 -16.93 35.98 -4.74
N PHE A 130 -16.70 36.02 -6.05
CA PHE A 130 -16.67 34.82 -6.90
C PHE A 130 -15.61 33.82 -6.42
N LEU A 131 -14.40 34.28 -6.09
CA LEU A 131 -13.34 33.43 -5.55
C LEU A 131 -13.75 32.76 -4.23
N VAL A 132 -14.40 33.49 -3.32
CA VAL A 132 -14.85 32.93 -2.05
C VAL A 132 -15.92 31.85 -2.26
N ILE A 133 -16.91 32.12 -3.11
CA ILE A 133 -17.99 31.16 -3.42
C ILE A 133 -17.45 29.92 -4.14
N SER A 134 -16.40 30.08 -4.93
CA SER A 134 -15.79 28.99 -5.68
C SER A 134 -15.02 27.97 -4.83
N CYS A 135 -14.80 28.19 -3.52
CA CYS A 135 -14.10 27.19 -2.71
C CYS A 135 -14.85 25.85 -2.73
N PRO A 136 -14.26 24.76 -3.25
CA PRO A 136 -14.87 23.44 -3.24
C PRO A 136 -14.67 22.74 -1.89
N CYS A 137 -14.85 23.50 -0.80
CA CYS A 137 -14.53 23.09 0.57
C CYS A 137 -15.27 21.80 0.97
N ALA A 138 -16.57 21.68 0.62
CA ALA A 138 -17.37 20.48 0.90
C ALA A 138 -16.92 19.24 0.11
N LEU A 139 -16.56 19.42 -1.17
CA LEU A 139 -16.11 18.33 -2.03
C LEU A 139 -14.82 17.69 -1.49
N VAL A 140 -13.86 18.51 -1.07
CA VAL A 140 -12.56 18.04 -0.56
C VAL A 140 -12.70 17.22 0.72
N ILE A 141 -13.62 17.61 1.61
CA ILE A 141 -13.83 16.95 2.90
C ILE A 141 -14.67 15.67 2.76
N SER A 142 -15.57 15.60 1.78
CA SER A 142 -16.50 14.48 1.60
C SER A 142 -15.80 13.12 1.43
N ILE A 143 -14.70 13.08 0.66
CA ILE A 143 -13.98 11.85 0.33
C ILE A 143 -13.29 11.22 1.56
N PRO A 144 -12.39 11.91 2.29
CA PRO A 144 -11.75 11.33 3.48
C PRO A 144 -12.77 11.00 4.57
N LEU A 145 -13.82 11.81 4.73
CA LEU A 145 -14.88 11.53 5.70
C LEU A 145 -15.62 10.23 5.36
N GLY A 146 -15.92 9.99 4.08
CA GLY A 146 -16.50 8.74 3.60
C GLY A 146 -15.62 7.52 3.89
N TYR A 147 -14.31 7.63 3.63
CA TYR A 147 -13.36 6.56 3.95
C TYR A 147 -13.26 6.29 5.45
N PHE A 148 -13.16 7.32 6.29
CA PHE A 148 -13.12 7.14 7.74
C PHE A 148 -14.42 6.53 8.28
N GLY A 149 -15.57 6.93 7.74
CA GLY A 149 -16.86 6.31 8.06
C GLY A 149 -16.89 4.83 7.69
N GLY A 150 -16.47 4.48 6.48
CA GLY A 150 -16.41 3.09 6.01
C GLY A 150 -15.45 2.21 6.80
N LEU A 151 -14.24 2.71 7.08
CA LEU A 151 -13.25 2.03 7.90
C LEU A 151 -13.74 1.82 9.34
N GLY A 152 -14.36 2.84 9.93
CA GLY A 152 -14.95 2.75 11.27
C GLY A 152 -16.10 1.74 11.33
N ALA A 153 -16.97 1.72 10.32
CA ALA A 153 -18.06 0.75 10.22
C ALA A 153 -17.54 -0.68 10.06
N ALA A 154 -16.54 -0.90 9.20
CA ALA A 154 -15.91 -2.21 9.02
C ALA A 154 -15.25 -2.71 10.31
N SER A 155 -14.50 -1.84 11.01
CA SER A 155 -13.85 -2.18 12.27
C SER A 155 -14.86 -2.56 13.36
N ARG A 156 -16.03 -1.91 13.41
CA ARG A 156 -17.12 -2.29 14.34
C ARG A 156 -17.68 -3.69 14.06
N ASN A 157 -17.56 -4.17 12.84
CA ASN A 157 -17.98 -5.52 12.42
C ASN A 157 -16.83 -6.54 12.44
N GLY A 158 -15.68 -6.21 13.06
CA GLY A 158 -14.53 -7.11 13.14
C GLY A 158 -13.72 -7.24 11.85
N ILE A 159 -13.97 -6.39 10.85
CA ILE A 159 -13.27 -6.40 9.57
C ILE A 159 -12.19 -5.30 9.58
N LEU A 160 -10.93 -5.70 9.62
CA LEU A 160 -9.79 -4.77 9.65
C LEU A 160 -9.27 -4.46 8.25
N PHE A 161 -9.52 -3.25 7.77
CA PHE A 161 -8.88 -2.71 6.57
C PHE A 161 -7.61 -1.95 6.93
N LYS A 162 -6.46 -2.36 6.37
CA LYS A 162 -5.15 -1.70 6.60
C LYS A 162 -4.95 -0.41 5.80
N GLY A 163 -6.01 0.19 5.27
CA GLY A 163 -5.95 1.45 4.50
C GLY A 163 -7.15 1.67 3.58
N ALA A 164 -7.37 2.92 3.17
CA ALA A 164 -8.48 3.33 2.31
C ALA A 164 -8.40 2.73 0.89
N SER A 165 -7.19 2.48 0.38
CA SER A 165 -6.98 1.85 -0.94
C SER A 165 -7.46 0.40 -1.01
N PHE A 166 -7.45 -0.33 0.12
CA PHE A 166 -8.00 -1.68 0.20
C PHE A 166 -9.53 -1.69 0.21
N LEU A 167 -10.14 -0.62 0.75
CA LEU A 167 -11.58 -0.42 0.68
C LEU A 167 -12.04 -0.28 -0.78
N ASP A 168 -11.33 0.54 -1.56
CA ASP A 168 -11.57 0.70 -3.01
C ASP A 168 -11.36 -0.64 -3.75
N ALA A 169 -10.27 -1.35 -3.45
CA ALA A 169 -9.97 -2.63 -4.09
C ALA A 169 -11.07 -3.66 -3.84
N MET A 170 -11.62 -3.72 -2.61
CA MET A 170 -12.72 -4.62 -2.28
C MET A 170 -13.98 -4.37 -3.10
N THR A 171 -14.27 -3.13 -3.50
CA THR A 171 -15.43 -2.84 -4.37
C THR A 171 -15.31 -3.44 -5.77
N GLN A 172 -14.09 -3.81 -6.20
CA GLN A 172 -13.83 -4.40 -7.52
C GLN A 172 -13.63 -5.92 -7.48
N VAL A 173 -13.68 -6.55 -6.30
CA VAL A 173 -13.50 -7.99 -6.17
C VAL A 173 -14.73 -8.71 -6.71
N ASN A 174 -14.51 -9.60 -7.68
CA ASN A 174 -15.54 -10.43 -8.31
C ASN A 174 -15.35 -11.93 -8.05
N THR A 175 -14.18 -12.34 -7.56
CA THR A 175 -13.82 -13.73 -7.32
C THR A 175 -13.03 -13.78 -6.02
N VAL A 176 -13.44 -14.69 -5.14
CA VAL A 176 -12.77 -14.95 -3.88
C VAL A 176 -12.27 -16.38 -3.94
N VAL A 177 -10.95 -16.54 -3.83
CA VAL A 177 -10.31 -17.84 -3.65
C VAL A 177 -9.88 -17.92 -2.20
N MET A 178 -10.38 -18.90 -1.48
CA MET A 178 -10.04 -19.11 -0.07
C MET A 178 -9.02 -20.24 0.04
N ASP A 179 -8.05 -20.07 0.94
CA ASP A 179 -7.18 -21.16 1.31
C ASP A 179 -7.95 -22.17 2.17
N LYS A 180 -7.55 -23.43 2.14
CA LYS A 180 -8.23 -24.49 2.90
C LYS A 180 -7.80 -24.49 4.37
N THR A 181 -6.53 -24.25 4.65
CA THR A 181 -5.96 -24.51 5.97
C THR A 181 -5.76 -23.21 6.74
N GLY A 182 -6.68 -22.91 7.67
CA GLY A 182 -6.58 -21.72 8.52
C GLY A 182 -7.27 -20.46 7.97
N THR A 183 -8.06 -20.62 6.90
CA THR A 183 -9.14 -19.69 6.50
C THR A 183 -10.47 -20.30 6.88
#